data_AF-A0A661KQD1-F1
#
_entry.id   AF-A0A661KQD1-F1
#
_cell.length_a   1.000
_cell.length_b   1.000
_cell.length_c   1.000
_cell.angle_alpha   90.00
_cell.angle_beta   90.00
_cell.angle_gamma   90.00
#
_symmetry.space_group_name_H-M   'P 1'
#
loop_
_entity.id
_entity.type
_entity.pdbx_description
1 polymer ?
#
loop_
_entity_poly.entity_id
_entity_poly.type
_entity_poly.pdbx_seq_one_letter_code
_entity_poly.pdbx_strand_id
1 'polypeptide(L)'
;MSQTDVLLKGLEVLGDYVAAESGESSLGEKLRELERVALQHAEEIRKIRKKEDVIRELVKELKDVDKIIDRHNCDPSALIQILLEIQAEKRWLSKPTLMWVAERLGVPLSRVMHIATFYKAFSLEPHGRHLVQVCLGTACHVRGAQQLLNKVTMALGIKPGETDSDMKFTFKTVNCLGCCALGPVVMIDEKYYSDPSVDEIKKISEDLE
;
A
#
# COMPACT_ATOMS: atom_id res chain seq x y z
N MET A 1 -15.76 -21.15 -12.49
CA MET A 1 -15.99 -20.53 -13.80
C MET A 1 -17.16 -19.58 -13.65
N SER A 2 -17.01 -18.32 -14.07
CA SER A 2 -18.12 -17.37 -14.05
C SER A 2 -19.19 -17.79 -15.05
N GLN A 3 -20.44 -17.35 -14.85
CA GLN A 3 -21.55 -17.63 -15.77
C GLN A 3 -21.23 -17.17 -17.21
N THR A 4 -20.37 -16.16 -17.35
CA THR A 4 -19.86 -15.64 -18.62
C THR A 4 -18.87 -16.61 -19.30
N ASP A 5 -18.00 -17.27 -18.53
CA ASP A 5 -17.02 -18.23 -19.08
C ASP A 5 -17.71 -19.47 -19.66
N VAL A 6 -18.83 -19.88 -19.07
CA VAL A 6 -19.65 -21.01 -19.57
C VAL A 6 -20.35 -20.63 -20.87
N LEU A 7 -20.85 -19.40 -20.99
CA LEU A 7 -21.50 -18.91 -22.20
C LEU A 7 -20.50 -18.72 -23.35
N LEU A 8 -19.29 -18.21 -23.07
CA LEU A 8 -18.22 -18.06 -24.08
C LEU A 8 -17.79 -19.42 -24.63
N LYS A 9 -17.57 -20.40 -23.74
CA LYS A 9 -17.22 -21.76 -24.16
C LYS A 9 -18.33 -22.46 -24.94
N GLY A 10 -19.59 -22.13 -24.65
CA GLY A 10 -20.75 -22.58 -25.42
C GLY A 10 -20.78 -21.99 -26.85
N LEU A 11 -20.43 -20.72 -27.00
CA LEU A 11 -20.31 -20.06 -28.31
C LEU A 11 -19.18 -20.64 -29.15
N GLU A 12 -18.03 -20.93 -28.54
CA GLU A 12 -16.87 -21.57 -29.18
C GLU A 12 -17.26 -22.95 -29.77
N VAL A 13 -17.91 -23.80 -28.97
CA VAL A 13 -18.38 -25.14 -29.39
C VAL A 13 -19.45 -25.05 -30.49
N LEU A 14 -20.37 -24.08 -30.41
CA LEU A 14 -21.38 -23.87 -31.45
C LEU A 14 -20.74 -23.37 -32.76
N GLY A 15 -19.71 -22.53 -32.67
CA GLY A 15 -18.94 -22.07 -33.83
C GLY A 15 -18.23 -23.22 -34.54
N ASP A 16 -17.60 -24.13 -33.78
CA ASP A 16 -16.95 -25.32 -34.31
C ASP A 16 -17.95 -26.30 -34.93
N TYR A 17 -19.13 -26.47 -34.32
CA TYR A 17 -20.19 -27.33 -34.84
C TYR A 17 -20.77 -26.83 -36.17
N VAL A 18 -21.06 -25.53 -36.29
CA VAL A 18 -21.57 -24.91 -37.52
C VAL A 18 -20.54 -24.94 -38.66
N ALA A 19 -19.26 -24.82 -38.34
CA ALA A 19 -18.17 -24.96 -39.30
C ALA A 19 -18.05 -26.40 -39.83
N ALA A 20 -18.47 -27.41 -39.06
CA ALA A 20 -18.45 -28.81 -39.46
C ALA A 20 -19.66 -29.23 -40.33
N GLU A 21 -20.82 -28.57 -40.21
CA GLU A 21 -22.07 -28.96 -40.91
C GLU A 21 -22.39 -28.17 -42.19
N SER A 22 -21.78 -27.00 -42.43
CA SER A 22 -22.17 -26.14 -43.55
C SER A 22 -20.96 -25.66 -44.36
N GLY A 23 -20.93 -25.98 -45.66
CA GLY A 23 -19.94 -25.51 -46.64
C GLY A 23 -19.97 -24.00 -46.94
N GLU A 24 -20.46 -23.17 -46.02
CA GLU A 24 -20.36 -21.71 -46.10
C GLU A 24 -19.29 -21.21 -45.12
N SER A 25 -18.04 -21.15 -45.58
CA SER A 25 -16.89 -20.64 -44.81
C SER A 25 -17.13 -19.24 -44.23
N SER A 26 -18.02 -18.45 -44.85
CA SER A 26 -18.31 -17.07 -44.47
C SER A 26 -18.99 -16.92 -43.10
N LEU A 27 -19.84 -17.87 -42.68
CA LEU A 27 -20.60 -17.71 -41.43
C LEU A 27 -19.74 -18.07 -40.21
N GLY A 28 -18.95 -19.15 -40.31
CA GLY A 28 -17.99 -19.53 -39.26
C GLY A 28 -16.87 -18.50 -39.07
N GLU A 29 -16.39 -17.88 -40.16
CA GLU A 29 -15.44 -16.77 -40.09
C GLU A 29 -16.03 -15.53 -39.41
N LYS A 30 -17.28 -15.16 -39.75
CA LYS A 30 -17.99 -14.06 -39.09
C LYS A 30 -18.24 -14.31 -37.61
N LEU A 31 -18.56 -15.54 -37.21
CA LEU A 31 -18.76 -15.91 -35.81
C LEU A 31 -17.47 -15.80 -35.01
N ARG A 32 -16.34 -16.28 -35.53
CA ARG A 32 -15.01 -16.13 -34.91
C ARG A 32 -14.58 -14.66 -34.79
N GLU A 33 -14.89 -13.84 -35.79
CA GLU A 33 -14.60 -12.40 -35.74
C GLU A 33 -15.47 -11.69 -34.69
N LEU A 34 -16.76 -12.02 -34.61
CA LEU A 34 -17.65 -11.51 -33.56
C LEU A 34 -17.20 -11.92 -32.16
N GLU A 35 -16.74 -13.16 -31.98
CA GLU A 35 -16.19 -13.65 -30.71
C GLU A 35 -14.94 -12.86 -30.31
N ARG A 36 -14.01 -12.64 -31.26
CA ARG A 36 -12.80 -11.84 -31.02
C ARG A 36 -13.14 -10.41 -30.58
N VAL A 37 -14.08 -9.75 -31.27
CA VAL A 37 -14.55 -8.40 -30.91
C VAL A 37 -15.22 -8.39 -29.54
N ALA A 38 -16.05 -9.39 -29.23
CA ALA A 38 -16.70 -9.52 -27.92
C ALA A 38 -15.69 -9.71 -26.78
N LEU A 39 -14.63 -10.52 -26.98
CA LEU A 39 -13.56 -10.72 -26.00
C LEU A 39 -12.76 -9.43 -25.75
N GLN A 40 -12.41 -8.70 -26.81
CA GLN A 40 -11.75 -7.39 -26.69
C GLN A 40 -12.61 -6.40 -25.90
N HIS A 41 -13.90 -6.31 -26.24
CA HIS A 41 -14.84 -5.44 -25.53
C HIS A 41 -15.03 -5.84 -24.06
N ALA A 42 -15.06 -7.14 -23.76
CA ALA A 42 -15.13 -7.64 -22.39
C ALA A 42 -13.88 -7.26 -21.57
N GLU A 43 -12.69 -7.30 -22.17
CA GLU A 43 -11.45 -6.86 -21.52
C GLU A 43 -11.45 -5.36 -21.24
N GLU A 44 -11.94 -4.55 -22.18
CA GLU A 44 -12.14 -3.11 -21.99
C GLU A 44 -13.13 -2.81 -20.87
N ILE A 45 -14.29 -3.47 -20.87
CA ILE A 45 -15.29 -3.37 -19.79
C ILE A 45 -14.67 -3.77 -18.44
N ARG A 46 -13.83 -4.81 -18.39
CA ARG A 46 -13.13 -5.23 -17.16
C ARG A 46 -12.16 -4.16 -16.67
N LYS A 47 -11.42 -3.50 -17.58
CA LYS A 47 -10.54 -2.36 -17.25
C LYS A 47 -11.34 -1.17 -16.73
N ILE A 48 -12.49 -0.87 -17.33
CA ILE A 48 -13.39 0.19 -16.88
C ILE A 48 -13.93 -0.10 -15.47
N ARG A 49 -14.43 -1.32 -15.22
CA ARG A 49 -14.91 -1.73 -13.89
C ARG A 49 -13.83 -1.60 -12.82
N LYS A 50 -12.62 -2.08 -13.10
CA LYS A 50 -11.47 -1.90 -12.18
C LYS A 50 -11.17 -0.42 -11.88
N LYS A 51 -11.21 0.45 -12.90
CA LYS A 51 -11.02 1.90 -12.69
C LYS A 51 -12.14 2.49 -11.82
N GLU A 52 -13.37 2.07 -12.05
CA GLU A 52 -14.53 2.53 -11.27
C GLU A 52 -14.40 2.14 -9.79
N ASP A 53 -13.97 0.91 -9.50
CA ASP A 53 -13.73 0.43 -8.14
C ASP A 53 -12.65 1.27 -7.43
N VAL A 54 -11.53 1.55 -8.11
CA VAL A 54 -10.45 2.40 -7.58
C VAL A 54 -10.94 3.82 -7.30
N ILE A 55 -11.74 4.40 -8.20
CA ILE A 55 -12.30 5.74 -8.01
C ILE A 55 -13.25 5.75 -6.79
N ARG A 56 -14.10 4.73 -6.65
CA ARG A 56 -15.02 4.60 -5.50
C ARG A 56 -14.25 4.51 -4.18
N GLU A 57 -13.18 3.73 -4.15
CA GLU A 57 -12.32 3.60 -2.97
C GLU A 57 -11.62 4.92 -2.62
N LEU A 58 -11.07 5.61 -3.62
CA LEU A 58 -10.45 6.92 -3.43
C LEU A 58 -11.46 7.96 -2.92
N VAL A 59 -12.67 8.02 -3.47
CA VAL A 59 -13.71 8.94 -2.99
C VAL A 59 -14.08 8.65 -1.54
N LYS A 60 -14.11 7.36 -1.14
CA LYS A 60 -14.34 6.98 0.26
C LYS A 60 -13.17 7.44 1.16
N GLU A 61 -11.94 7.24 0.71
CA GLU A 61 -10.74 7.71 1.41
C GLU A 61 -10.78 9.23 1.65
N LEU A 62 -11.05 10.01 0.61
CA LEU A 62 -11.09 11.47 0.71
C LEU A 62 -12.21 11.95 1.65
N LYS A 63 -13.35 11.25 1.70
CA LYS A 63 -14.41 11.53 2.67
C LYS A 63 -14.00 11.27 4.11
N ASP A 64 -13.16 10.27 4.37
CA ASP A 64 -12.62 10.05 5.71
C ASP A 64 -11.63 11.16 6.09
N VAL A 65 -10.78 11.56 5.13
CA VAL A 65 -9.86 12.69 5.29
C VAL A 65 -10.62 13.99 5.59
N ASP A 66 -11.76 14.23 4.95
CA ASP A 66 -12.60 15.41 5.24
C ASP A 66 -13.04 15.48 6.70
N LYS A 67 -13.43 14.34 7.29
CA LYS A 67 -13.80 14.31 8.71
C LYS A 67 -12.64 14.75 9.60
N ILE A 68 -11.41 14.33 9.26
CA ILE A 68 -10.20 14.73 10.00
C ILE A 68 -9.98 16.23 9.87
N ILE A 69 -10.04 16.76 8.64
CA ILE A 69 -9.88 18.20 8.39
C ILE A 69 -10.93 19.03 9.15
N ASP A 70 -12.18 18.56 9.15
CA ASP A 70 -13.29 19.23 9.83
C ASP A 70 -13.13 19.23 11.37
N ARG A 71 -12.55 18.18 11.96
CA ARG A 71 -12.20 18.17 13.40
C ARG A 71 -11.23 19.29 13.78
N HIS A 72 -10.40 19.73 12.83
CA HIS A 72 -9.44 20.83 12.98
C HIS A 72 -9.96 22.18 12.47
N ASN A 73 -11.29 22.31 12.27
CA ASN A 73 -11.95 23.53 11.78
C ASN A 73 -11.36 24.08 10.47
N CYS A 74 -10.82 23.20 9.61
CA CYS A 74 -10.14 23.60 8.37
C CYS A 74 -9.00 24.62 8.58
N ASP A 75 -8.34 24.62 9.75
CA ASP A 75 -7.28 25.58 10.05
C ASP A 75 -5.96 25.24 9.29
N PRO A 76 -5.46 26.13 8.41
CA PRO A 76 -4.17 25.95 7.75
C PRO A 76 -2.98 25.84 8.72
N SER A 77 -3.10 26.37 9.93
CA SER A 77 -2.06 26.29 10.97
C SER A 77 -1.91 24.87 11.53
N ALA A 78 -2.99 24.08 11.49
CA ALA A 78 -3.04 22.69 11.95
C ALA A 78 -2.56 21.67 10.91
N LEU A 79 -2.01 22.10 9.77
CA LEU A 79 -1.63 21.23 8.65
C LEU A 79 -0.78 20.02 9.06
N ILE A 80 0.22 20.19 9.93
CA ILE A 80 1.06 19.07 10.41
C ILE A 80 0.22 18.07 11.21
N GLN A 81 -0.66 18.54 12.10
CA GLN A 81 -1.51 17.68 12.93
C GLN A 81 -2.52 16.91 12.08
N ILE A 82 -3.12 17.58 11.09
CA ILE A 82 -4.02 16.96 10.12
C ILE A 82 -3.30 15.84 9.38
N LEU A 83 -2.08 16.08 8.86
CA LEU A 83 -1.31 15.06 8.15
C LEU A 83 -0.90 13.89 9.07
N LEU A 84 -0.58 14.16 10.34
CA LEU A 84 -0.26 13.11 11.31
C LEU A 84 -1.47 12.21 11.59
N GLU A 85 -2.65 12.79 11.77
CA GLU A 85 -3.88 12.03 11.99
C GLU A 85 -4.30 11.22 10.76
N ILE A 86 -4.22 11.82 9.56
CA ILE A 86 -4.47 11.10 8.30
C ILE A 86 -3.53 9.90 8.20
N GLN A 87 -2.24 10.10 8.48
CA GLN A 87 -1.28 9.02 8.44
C GLN A 87 -1.52 7.97 9.54
N ALA A 88 -1.98 8.34 10.72
CA ALA A 88 -2.32 7.37 11.76
C ALA A 88 -3.47 6.45 11.30
N GLU A 89 -4.48 6.99 10.61
CA GLU A 89 -5.61 6.21 10.10
C GLU A 89 -5.28 5.43 8.82
N LYS A 90 -4.48 6.00 7.92
CA LYS A 90 -4.21 5.45 6.58
C LYS A 90 -2.83 4.82 6.41
N ARG A 91 -1.94 4.97 7.40
CA ARG A 91 -0.52 4.57 7.45
C ARG A 91 0.42 5.32 6.50
N TRP A 92 -0.08 5.87 5.41
CA TRP A 92 0.74 6.63 4.46
C TRP A 92 -0.06 7.78 3.87
N LEU A 93 0.65 8.71 3.24
CA LEU A 93 0.07 9.90 2.63
C LEU A 93 0.17 9.79 1.11
N SER A 94 -0.95 9.40 0.49
CA SER A 94 -1.06 9.32 -0.96
C SER A 94 -1.05 10.72 -1.60
N LYS A 95 -0.55 10.82 -2.84
CA LYS A 95 -0.54 12.09 -3.58
C LYS A 95 -1.95 12.69 -3.73
N PRO A 96 -3.01 11.93 -4.08
CA PRO A 96 -4.38 12.44 -4.10
C PRO A 96 -4.81 13.04 -2.76
N THR A 97 -4.46 12.39 -1.64
CA THR A 97 -4.79 12.87 -0.29
C THR A 97 -4.07 14.18 0.03
N LEU A 98 -2.80 14.32 -0.32
CA LEU A 98 -2.07 15.59 -0.15
C LEU A 98 -2.65 16.73 -1.01
N MET A 99 -3.05 16.42 -2.26
CA MET A 99 -3.73 17.37 -3.13
C MET A 99 -5.07 17.81 -2.56
N TRP A 100 -5.83 16.87 -2.01
CA TRP A 100 -7.12 17.14 -1.39
C TRP A 100 -7.00 18.02 -0.14
N VAL A 101 -6.03 17.71 0.73
CA VAL A 101 -5.72 18.53 1.92
C VAL A 101 -5.33 19.95 1.52
N ALA A 102 -4.51 20.11 0.47
CA ALA A 102 -4.11 21.41 -0.03
C ALA A 102 -5.31 22.27 -0.46
N GLU A 103 -6.22 21.67 -1.25
CA GLU A 103 -7.44 22.33 -1.72
C GLU A 103 -8.36 22.72 -0.55
N ARG A 104 -8.62 21.77 0.36
CA ARG A 104 -9.55 21.96 1.49
C ARG A 104 -9.09 23.01 2.49
N LEU A 105 -7.79 23.12 2.72
CA LEU A 105 -7.20 24.11 3.62
C LEU A 105 -6.86 25.44 2.91
N GLY A 106 -7.05 25.54 1.58
CA GLY A 106 -6.68 26.72 0.81
C GLY A 106 -5.18 27.04 0.85
N VAL A 107 -4.33 26.02 0.98
CA VAL A 107 -2.86 26.16 1.02
C VAL A 107 -2.24 25.68 -0.28
N PRO A 108 -1.14 26.30 -0.76
CA PRO A 108 -0.45 25.81 -1.94
C PRO A 108 0.03 24.36 -1.76
N LEU A 109 -0.20 23.51 -2.77
CA LEU A 109 0.28 22.13 -2.78
C LEU A 109 1.80 22.03 -2.55
N SER A 110 2.57 23.01 -3.03
CA SER A 110 4.01 23.09 -2.79
C SER A 110 4.36 23.13 -1.29
N ARG A 111 3.57 23.83 -0.48
CA ARG A 111 3.75 23.90 0.98
C ARG A 111 3.46 22.56 1.64
N VAL A 112 2.37 21.91 1.24
CA VAL A 112 1.99 20.58 1.76
C VAL A 112 3.05 19.55 1.40
N MET A 113 3.48 19.51 0.14
CA MET A 113 4.52 18.61 -0.34
C MET A 113 5.86 18.88 0.34
N HIS A 114 6.23 20.15 0.55
CA HIS A 114 7.44 20.49 1.29
C HIS A 114 7.40 19.92 2.71
N ILE A 115 6.30 20.10 3.44
CA ILE A 115 6.16 19.53 4.80
C ILE A 115 6.23 17.99 4.76
N ALA A 116 5.48 17.37 3.87
CA ALA A 116 5.40 15.91 3.76
C ALA A 116 6.74 15.25 3.36
N THR A 117 7.60 15.96 2.64
CA THR A 117 8.93 15.49 2.24
C THR A 117 10.03 15.88 3.23
N PHE A 118 9.87 16.99 3.95
CA PHE A 118 10.85 17.50 4.89
C PHE A 118 10.91 16.68 6.19
N TYR A 119 9.75 16.34 6.75
CA TYR A 119 9.68 15.57 7.99
C TYR A 119 9.73 14.06 7.70
N LYS A 120 10.77 13.39 8.21
CA LYS A 120 10.91 11.92 8.12
C LYS A 120 9.79 11.12 8.82
N ALA A 121 8.99 11.78 9.65
CA ALA A 121 7.82 11.18 10.28
C ALA A 121 6.74 10.81 9.27
N PHE A 122 6.66 11.51 8.14
CA PHE A 122 5.68 11.23 7.09
C PHE A 122 6.19 10.16 6.11
N SER A 123 5.30 9.25 5.73
CA SER A 123 5.53 8.21 4.73
C SER A 123 4.70 8.52 3.49
N LEU A 124 5.38 8.82 2.39
CA LEU A 124 4.78 9.04 1.07
C LEU A 124 4.60 7.74 0.28
N GLU A 125 5.17 6.65 0.80
CA GLU A 125 5.06 5.32 0.24
C GLU A 125 4.22 4.44 1.15
N PRO A 126 3.43 3.53 0.58
CA PRO A 126 2.71 2.51 1.35
C PRO A 126 3.71 1.72 2.19
N HIS A 127 3.39 1.54 3.46
CA HIS A 127 4.13 0.64 4.32
C HIS A 127 3.18 -0.38 4.94
N GLY A 128 3.74 -1.49 5.37
CA GLY A 128 3.03 -2.59 5.98
C GLY A 128 2.34 -2.18 7.28
N ARG A 129 1.51 -3.10 7.78
CA ARG A 129 0.71 -2.89 8.99
C ARG A 129 1.53 -2.53 10.22
N HIS A 130 2.73 -3.12 10.32
CA HIS A 130 3.64 -3.00 11.43
C HIS A 130 4.96 -2.39 10.97
N LEU A 131 5.46 -1.39 11.70
CA LEU A 131 6.71 -0.71 11.39
C LEU A 131 7.80 -1.14 12.37
N VAL A 132 8.89 -1.71 11.83
CA VAL A 132 10.05 -2.13 12.60
C VAL A 132 11.20 -1.17 12.33
N GLN A 133 11.74 -0.54 13.37
CA GLN A 133 12.78 0.49 13.25
C GLN A 133 13.97 0.18 14.15
N VAL A 134 15.13 -0.10 13.55
CA VAL A 134 16.39 -0.30 14.29
C VAL A 134 17.14 1.03 14.44
N CYS A 135 17.52 1.35 15.67
CA CYS A 135 18.32 2.53 15.98
C CYS A 135 19.79 2.32 15.59
N LEU A 136 20.27 3.14 14.65
CA LEU A 136 21.67 3.19 14.21
C LEU A 136 22.41 4.43 14.76
N GLY A 137 21.89 5.04 15.83
CA GLY A 137 22.54 6.18 16.47
C GLY A 137 23.87 5.84 17.08
N THR A 138 24.72 6.84 17.28
CA THR A 138 26.11 6.66 17.75
C THR A 138 26.21 5.74 18.97
N ALA A 139 25.36 5.96 19.98
CA ALA A 139 25.32 5.14 21.19
C ALA A 139 24.91 3.67 20.92
N CYS A 140 23.97 3.42 20.01
CA CYS A 140 23.58 2.06 19.63
C CYS A 140 24.63 1.42 18.73
N HIS A 141 25.24 2.19 17.83
CA HIS A 141 26.26 1.75 16.90
C HIS A 141 27.48 1.17 17.64
N VAL A 142 28.01 1.90 18.62
CA VAL A 142 29.14 1.41 19.45
C VAL A 142 28.79 0.19 20.30
N ARG A 143 27.50 -0.02 20.59
CA ARG A 143 27.00 -1.16 21.36
C ARG A 143 26.59 -2.36 20.48
N GLY A 144 26.83 -2.31 19.17
CA GLY A 144 26.55 -3.43 18.28
C GLY A 144 25.20 -3.35 17.55
N ALA A 145 24.65 -2.17 17.28
CA ALA A 145 23.41 -2.02 16.50
C ALA A 145 23.44 -2.72 15.13
N GLN A 146 24.63 -2.88 14.52
CA GLN A 146 24.77 -3.64 13.28
C GLN A 146 24.41 -5.13 13.45
N GLN A 147 24.72 -5.71 14.62
CA GLN A 147 24.35 -7.09 14.94
C GLN A 147 22.85 -7.20 15.14
N LEU A 148 22.23 -6.23 15.83
CA LEU A 148 20.78 -6.15 15.98
C LEU A 148 20.07 -5.99 14.62
N LEU A 149 20.60 -5.16 13.72
CA LEU A 149 20.10 -5.02 12.36
C LEU A 149 20.07 -6.37 11.63
N ASN A 150 21.16 -7.14 11.74
CA ASN A 150 21.27 -8.46 11.14
C ASN A 150 20.28 -9.46 11.77
N LYS A 151 20.12 -9.45 13.11
CA LYS A 151 19.12 -10.27 13.82
C LYS A 151 17.70 -10.00 13.30
N VAL A 152 17.32 -8.72 13.17
CA VAL A 152 16.00 -8.31 12.66
C VAL A 152 15.82 -8.72 11.19
N THR A 153 16.86 -8.55 10.37
CA THR A 153 16.84 -8.99 8.95
C THR A 153 16.62 -10.51 8.84
N MET A 154 17.31 -11.29 9.68
CA MET A 154 17.15 -12.75 9.75
C MET A 154 15.77 -13.19 10.27
N ALA A 155 15.20 -12.44 11.20
CA ALA A 155 13.89 -12.74 11.76
C ALA A 155 12.75 -12.47 10.76
N LEU A 156 12.78 -11.31 10.10
CA LEU A 156 11.69 -10.86 9.21
C LEU A 156 11.88 -11.30 7.73
N GLY A 157 13.10 -11.65 7.32
CA GLY A 157 13.41 -12.02 5.94
C GLY A 157 13.43 -10.86 4.93
N ILE A 158 13.26 -9.62 5.38
CA ILE A 158 13.29 -8.39 4.56
C ILE A 158 14.48 -7.50 4.92
N LYS A 159 14.97 -6.70 3.98
CA LYS A 159 16.09 -5.77 4.21
C LYS A 159 15.61 -4.41 4.71
N PRO A 160 16.51 -3.59 5.30
CA PRO A 160 16.17 -2.23 5.67
C PRO A 160 15.72 -1.41 4.44
N GLY A 161 14.56 -0.78 4.55
CA GLY A 161 13.88 -0.05 3.48
C GLY A 161 12.82 -0.86 2.74
N GLU A 162 12.72 -2.17 2.98
CA GLU A 162 11.76 -3.03 2.29
C GLU A 162 10.49 -3.25 3.11
N THR A 163 9.42 -3.59 2.39
CA THR A 163 8.15 -4.04 2.95
C THR A 163 7.90 -5.45 2.46
N ASP A 164 7.39 -6.30 3.35
CA ASP A 164 7.06 -7.69 3.04
C ASP A 164 5.98 -7.80 1.94
N SER A 165 5.96 -8.92 1.20
CA SER A 165 5.01 -9.14 0.10
C SER A 165 3.56 -9.14 0.55
N ASP A 166 3.31 -9.52 1.79
CA ASP A 166 1.98 -9.52 2.41
C ASP A 166 1.58 -8.16 2.99
N MET A 167 2.40 -7.11 2.82
CA MET A 167 2.20 -5.78 3.41
C MET A 167 1.99 -5.84 4.93
N LYS A 168 2.59 -6.82 5.61
CA LYS A 168 2.53 -6.98 7.07
C LYS A 168 3.57 -6.14 7.78
N PHE A 169 4.84 -6.30 7.42
CA PHE A 169 5.95 -5.62 8.08
C PHE A 169 6.69 -4.72 7.11
N THR A 170 7.07 -3.53 7.59
CA THR A 170 8.05 -2.68 6.93
C THR A 170 9.24 -2.49 7.84
N PHE A 171 10.42 -2.79 7.32
CA PHE A 171 11.65 -2.65 8.07
C PHE A 171 12.37 -1.36 7.68
N LYS A 172 12.61 -0.47 8.63
CA LYS A 172 13.38 0.77 8.44
C LYS A 172 14.52 0.87 9.43
N THR A 173 15.46 1.75 9.13
CA THR A 173 16.49 2.20 10.07
C THR A 173 16.22 3.64 10.46
N VAL A 174 16.62 3.98 11.69
CA VAL A 174 16.49 5.34 12.22
C VAL A 174 17.79 5.78 12.87
N ASN A 175 18.13 7.04 12.71
CA ASN A 175 19.39 7.57 13.23
C ASN A 175 19.40 7.69 14.76
N CYS A 176 18.27 7.96 15.41
CA CYS A 176 18.23 8.00 16.86
C CYS A 176 16.79 7.84 17.33
N LEU A 177 16.59 7.02 18.36
CA LEU A 177 15.31 6.84 19.04
C LEU A 177 15.23 7.57 20.39
N GLY A 178 16.30 8.26 20.80
CA GLY A 178 16.37 8.98 22.08
C GLY A 178 16.56 8.11 23.33
N CYS A 179 16.42 6.78 23.21
CA CYS A 179 16.49 5.84 24.34
C CYS A 179 17.91 5.26 24.54
N CYS A 180 18.95 6.11 24.57
CA CYS A 180 20.35 5.66 24.60
C CYS A 180 20.69 4.75 25.79
N ALA A 181 19.96 4.85 26.91
CA ALA A 181 20.12 3.96 28.06
C ALA A 181 19.86 2.49 27.71
N LEU A 182 18.89 2.24 26.81
CA LEU A 182 18.44 0.90 26.38
C LEU A 182 19.15 0.40 25.11
N GLY A 183 20.17 1.12 24.62
CA GLY A 183 20.84 0.74 23.38
C GLY A 183 21.65 -0.57 23.53
N PRO A 184 21.70 -1.43 22.50
CA PRO A 184 21.04 -1.35 21.19
C PRO A 184 19.52 -1.54 21.28
N VAL A 185 18.74 -0.75 20.53
CA VAL A 185 17.28 -0.75 20.61
C VAL A 185 16.62 -0.87 19.23
N VAL A 186 15.54 -1.65 19.19
CA VAL A 186 14.59 -1.72 18.08
C VAL A 186 13.22 -1.25 18.57
N MET A 187 12.50 -0.51 17.72
CA MET A 187 11.12 -0.13 17.95
C MET A 187 10.21 -0.93 17.00
N ILE A 188 9.12 -1.47 17.52
CA ILE A 188 8.07 -2.14 16.74
C ILE A 188 6.74 -1.51 17.16
N ASP A 189 6.04 -0.84 16.24
CA ASP A 189 4.78 -0.12 16.49
C ASP A 189 4.79 0.68 17.81
N GLU A 190 5.79 1.56 17.93
CA GLU A 190 6.01 2.45 19.10
C GLU A 190 6.47 1.76 20.39
N LYS A 191 6.58 0.43 20.44
CA LYS A 191 7.15 -0.31 21.57
C LYS A 191 8.65 -0.49 21.41
N TYR A 192 9.40 -0.22 22.47
CA TYR A 192 10.87 -0.32 22.48
C TYR A 192 11.33 -1.67 23.05
N TYR A 193 12.28 -2.30 22.37
CA TYR A 193 12.89 -3.56 22.78
C TYR A 193 14.42 -3.43 22.82
N SER A 194 15.02 -3.78 23.94
CA SER A 194 16.47 -3.70 24.17
C SER A 194 17.14 -5.01 23.74
N ASP A 195 18.01 -4.93 22.74
CA ASP A 195 18.79 -6.03 22.12
C ASP A 195 18.09 -7.41 22.08
N PRO A 196 16.87 -7.50 21.50
CA PRO A 196 16.16 -8.77 21.46
C PRO A 196 16.91 -9.81 20.61
N SER A 197 16.76 -11.07 21.00
CA SER A 197 17.20 -12.23 20.21
C SER A 197 16.33 -12.43 18.97
N VAL A 198 16.81 -13.23 18.02
CA VAL A 198 16.06 -13.55 16.78
C VAL A 198 14.72 -14.23 17.11
N ASP A 199 14.71 -15.12 18.10
CA ASP A 199 13.50 -15.86 18.50
C ASP A 199 12.48 -14.94 19.19
N GLU A 200 12.93 -13.98 20.01
CA GLU A 200 12.05 -12.97 20.58
C GLU A 200 11.43 -12.08 19.50
N ILE A 201 12.21 -11.65 18.49
CA ILE A 201 11.68 -10.86 17.37
C ILE A 201 10.63 -11.66 16.61
N LYS A 202 10.87 -12.94 16.34
CA LYS A 202 9.91 -13.83 15.66
C LYS A 202 8.63 -13.98 16.47
N LYS A 203 8.75 -14.20 17.77
CA LYS A 203 7.59 -14.31 18.65
C LYS A 203 6.79 -13.01 18.69
N ILE A 204 7.46 -11.85 18.77
CA ILE A 204 6.79 -10.55 18.72
C ILE A 204 6.07 -10.36 17.37
N SER A 205 6.68 -10.78 16.25
CA SER A 205 6.01 -10.71 14.95
C SER A 205 4.81 -11.64 14.83
N GLU A 206 4.86 -12.84 15.43
CA GLU A 206 3.73 -13.78 15.49
C GLU A 206 2.59 -13.24 16.37
N ASP A 207 2.91 -12.61 17.51
CA ASP A 207 1.93 -11.99 18.42
C ASP A 207 1.20 -10.79 17.80
N LEU A 208 1.75 -10.21 16.72
CA LEU A 208 1.19 -9.07 16.00
C LEU A 208 0.32 -9.49 14.80
N GLU A 209 0.31 -10.77 14.40
CA GLU A 209 -0.53 -11.31 13.32
C GLU A 209 -2.03 -11.37 13.66
#